data_AF-A0A349E6G7-F1
#
_entry.id   AF-A0A349E6G7-F1
#
_cell.length_a   1.000
_cell.length_b   1.000
_cell.length_c   1.000
_cell.angle_alpha   90.00
_cell.angle_beta   90.00
_cell.angle_gamma   90.00
#
_symmetry.space_group_name_H-M   'P 1'
#
loop_
_entity.id
_entity.type
_entity.pdbx_description
1 polymer ?
#
loop_
_entity_poly.entity_id
_entity_poly.type
_entity_poly.pdbx_seq_one_letter_code
_entity_poly.pdbx_strand_id
1 'polypeptide(L)'
;MFWISTVILFVIAVGFVLLPLWLRNRAESFTADASRKNENIALFHERSDDLENELASGNLVQSEFDVLILELQQSLLSDVTEEEITSEKKPKARKAGRAKSSAYNLVIPLVLCLLMPAAAYTLYGEWGYKRDVELMGLFQRTVNNRDNPQESQDLIVSLGEVVQADDDRPWAWYFLAENFA
;
A
#
# COMPACT_ATOMS: atom_id res chain seq x y z
N MET A 1 -23.07 12.63 -2.18
CA MET A 1 -21.76 13.18 -2.62
C MET A 1 -20.60 12.69 -1.75
N PHE A 2 -20.60 12.93 -0.44
CA PHE A 2 -19.52 12.50 0.49
C PHE A 2 -19.06 11.05 0.31
N TRP A 3 -19.98 10.10 0.26
CA TRP A 3 -19.68 8.67 0.12
C TRP A 3 -18.90 8.31 -1.16
N ILE A 4 -19.25 8.94 -2.28
CA ILE A 4 -18.54 8.74 -3.55
C ILE A 4 -17.14 9.33 -3.47
N SER A 5 -16.98 10.51 -2.87
CA SER A 5 -15.66 11.11 -2.64
C SER A 5 -14.77 10.22 -1.76
N THR A 6 -15.33 9.61 -0.71
CA THR A 6 -14.61 8.69 0.17
C THR A 6 -14.16 7.42 -0.56
N VAL A 7 -15.05 6.80 -1.34
CA VAL A 7 -14.70 5.59 -2.12
C VAL A 7 -13.62 5.90 -3.15
N ILE A 8 -13.73 7.03 -3.85
CA ILE A 8 -12.73 7.48 -4.83
C ILE A 8 -11.36 7.69 -4.18
N LEU A 9 -11.30 8.42 -3.05
CA LEU A 9 -10.03 8.64 -2.35
C LEU A 9 -9.42 7.33 -1.84
N PHE A 10 -10.25 6.41 -1.37
CA PHE A 10 -9.77 5.10 -0.89
C PHE A 10 -9.16 4.29 -2.03
N VAL A 11 -9.81 4.23 -3.20
CA VAL A 11 -9.27 3.54 -4.38
C VAL A 11 -7.94 4.15 -4.83
N ILE A 12 -7.82 5.48 -4.82
CA ILE A 12 -6.56 6.18 -5.15
C ILE A 12 -5.46 5.82 -4.14
N ALA A 13 -5.76 5.82 -2.85
CA ALA A 13 -4.81 5.48 -1.79
C ALA A 13 -4.32 4.02 -1.94
N VAL A 14 -5.22 3.07 -2.18
CA VAL A 14 -4.87 1.67 -2.44
C VAL A 14 -3.99 1.55 -3.69
N GLY A 15 -4.30 2.30 -4.75
CA GLY A 15 -3.46 2.38 -5.95
C GLY A 15 -2.04 2.83 -5.64
N PHE A 16 -1.88 3.86 -4.79
CA PHE A 16 -0.57 4.37 -4.40
C PHE A 16 0.26 3.38 -3.58
N VAL A 17 -0.36 2.41 -2.91
CA VAL A 17 0.33 1.33 -2.19
C VAL A 17 0.61 0.13 -3.09
N LEU A 18 -0.38 -0.29 -3.89
CA LEU A 18 -0.24 -1.46 -4.76
C LEU A 18 0.74 -1.23 -5.92
N LEU A 19 0.78 -0.02 -6.50
CA LEU A 19 1.68 0.33 -7.59
C LEU A 19 3.17 0.14 -7.23
N PRO A 20 3.72 0.80 -6.18
CA PRO A 20 5.14 0.63 -5.83
C PRO A 20 5.45 -0.81 -5.40
N LEU A 21 4.51 -1.53 -4.80
CA LEU A 21 4.71 -2.93 -4.43
C LEU A 21 4.79 -3.85 -5.66
N TRP A 22 3.92 -3.64 -6.64
CA TRP A 22 3.94 -4.40 -7.88
C TRP A 22 5.20 -4.09 -8.71
N LEU A 23 5.60 -2.82 -8.78
CA LEU A 23 6.84 -2.40 -9.46
C LEU A 23 8.09 -2.93 -8.76
N ARG A 24 8.16 -2.87 -7.41
CA ARG A 24 9.33 -3.35 -6.66
C ARG A 24 9.51 -4.86 -6.76
N ASN A 25 8.42 -5.64 -6.72
CA ASN A 25 8.51 -7.09 -6.89
C ASN A 25 9.05 -7.50 -8.26
N ARG A 26 8.74 -6.75 -9.33
CA ARG A 26 9.28 -6.98 -10.68
C ARG A 26 10.74 -6.54 -10.82
N ALA A 27 11.12 -5.43 -10.21
CA ALA A 27 12.49 -4.94 -10.24
C ALA A 27 13.44 -5.89 -9.47
N GLU A 28 13.04 -6.38 -8.30
CA GLU A 28 13.87 -7.31 -7.52
C GLU A 28 14.02 -8.69 -8.18
N SER A 29 13.00 -9.19 -8.89
CA SER A 29 13.16 -10.44 -9.65
C SER A 29 14.11 -10.27 -10.83
N PHE A 30 13.94 -9.20 -11.62
CA PHE A 30 14.77 -8.97 -12.79
C PHE A 30 16.24 -8.72 -12.44
N THR A 31 16.50 -7.97 -11.37
CA THR A 31 17.87 -7.68 -10.91
C THR A 31 18.55 -8.89 -10.29
N ALA A 32 17.83 -9.73 -9.54
CA ALA A 32 18.37 -10.95 -8.97
C ALA A 32 18.74 -11.99 -10.05
N ASP A 33 17.91 -12.13 -11.08
CA ASP A 33 18.17 -13.06 -12.19
C ASP A 33 19.35 -12.57 -13.05
N ALA A 34 19.43 -11.26 -13.32
CA ALA A 34 20.55 -10.67 -14.05
C ALA A 34 21.89 -10.77 -13.29
N SER A 35 21.89 -10.60 -11.96
CA SER A 35 23.11 -10.70 -11.14
C SER A 35 23.68 -12.11 -11.13
N ARG A 36 22.84 -13.14 -11.00
CA ARG A 36 23.29 -14.54 -10.97
C ARG A 36 23.87 -14.99 -12.30
N LYS A 37 23.21 -14.64 -13.41
CA LYS A 37 23.73 -14.93 -14.75
C LYS A 37 25.10 -14.29 -14.99
N ASN A 38 25.29 -13.05 -14.54
CA ASN A 38 26.58 -12.37 -14.63
C ASN A 38 27.65 -13.03 -13.76
N GLU A 39 27.31 -13.48 -12.54
CA GLU A 39 28.23 -14.22 -11.66
C GLU A 39 28.66 -15.56 -12.28
N ASN A 40 27.73 -16.33 -12.87
CA ASN A 40 28.05 -17.61 -13.50
C ASN A 40 28.96 -17.43 -14.74
N ILE A 41 28.71 -16.40 -15.56
CA ILE A 41 29.56 -16.09 -16.72
C ILE A 41 30.95 -15.62 -16.26
N ALA A 42 31.04 -14.78 -15.23
CA ALA A 42 32.31 -14.33 -14.69
C ALA A 42 33.15 -15.50 -14.16
N LEU A 43 32.52 -16.44 -13.44
CA LEU A 43 33.18 -17.64 -12.95
C LEU A 43 33.65 -18.57 -14.08
N PHE A 44 32.88 -18.69 -15.17
CA PHE A 44 33.31 -19.43 -16.36
C PHE A 44 34.61 -18.86 -16.93
N HIS A 45 34.69 -17.54 -17.07
CA HIS A 45 35.89 -16.86 -17.59
C HIS A 45 37.10 -17.04 -16.66
N GLU A 46 36.89 -16.91 -15.35
CA GLU A 46 37.95 -17.16 -14.36
C GLU A 46 38.53 -18.59 -14.51
N ARG A 47 37.65 -19.60 -14.61
CA ARG A 47 38.08 -20.99 -14.74
C ARG A 47 38.66 -21.32 -16.12
N SER A 48 38.20 -20.68 -17.19
CA SER A 48 38.79 -20.87 -18.52
C SER A 48 40.20 -20.32 -18.58
N ASP A 49 40.42 -19.14 -18.01
CA ASP A 49 41.73 -18.49 -17.98
C ASP A 49 42.72 -19.31 -17.13
N ASP A 50 42.26 -19.91 -16.02
CA ASP A 50 43.07 -20.82 -15.22
C ASP A 50 43.52 -22.05 -16.03
N LEU A 51 42.62 -22.67 -16.79
CA LEU A 51 42.94 -23.82 -17.64
C LEU A 51 43.90 -23.46 -18.79
N GLU A 52 43.75 -22.28 -19.39
CA GLU A 52 44.67 -21.77 -20.41
C GLU A 52 46.08 -21.55 -19.83
N ASN A 53 46.18 -21.05 -18.60
CA ASN A 53 47.44 -20.89 -17.90
C ASN A 53 48.10 -22.25 -17.55
N GLU A 54 47.31 -23.25 -17.19
CA GLU A 54 47.82 -24.62 -16.94
C GLU A 54 48.33 -25.29 -18.22
N LEU A 55 47.64 -25.08 -19.35
CA LEU A 55 48.08 -25.52 -20.68
C LEU A 55 49.39 -24.81 -21.09
N ALA A 56 49.44 -23.49 -20.92
CA ALA A 56 50.62 -22.68 -21.27
C ALA A 56 51.85 -23.01 -20.41
N SER A 57 51.64 -23.39 -19.15
CA SER A 57 52.71 -23.86 -18.25
C SER A 57 53.12 -25.31 -18.49
N GLY A 58 52.47 -26.02 -19.41
CA GLY A 58 52.74 -27.42 -19.74
C GLY A 58 52.32 -28.41 -18.67
N ASN A 59 51.51 -27.97 -17.68
CA ASN A 59 50.95 -28.81 -16.64
C ASN A 59 49.70 -29.57 -17.11
N LEU A 60 49.08 -29.12 -18.21
CA LEU A 60 47.89 -29.71 -18.81
C LEU A 60 48.17 -30.05 -20.28
N VAL A 61 47.72 -31.22 -20.74
CA VAL A 61 47.86 -31.62 -22.15
C VAL A 61 46.68 -31.07 -22.95
N GLN A 62 46.88 -30.69 -24.22
CA GLN A 62 45.83 -30.14 -25.09
C GLN A 62 44.54 -30.99 -25.11
N SER A 63 44.68 -32.33 -25.15
CA SER A 63 43.53 -33.23 -25.15
C SER A 63 42.71 -33.20 -23.86
N GLU A 64 43.35 -32.91 -22.73
CA GLU A 64 42.69 -32.77 -21.43
C GLU A 64 42.01 -31.40 -21.35
N PHE A 65 42.68 -30.34 -21.78
CA PHE A 65 42.10 -29.00 -21.90
C PHE A 65 40.79 -28.98 -22.68
N ASP A 66 40.78 -29.61 -23.86
CA ASP A 66 39.59 -29.65 -24.73
C ASP A 66 38.39 -30.35 -24.04
N VAL A 67 38.65 -31.38 -23.23
CA VAL A 67 37.62 -32.08 -22.46
C VAL A 67 37.12 -31.21 -21.31
N LEU A 68 38.01 -30.60 -20.53
CA LEU A 68 37.63 -29.77 -19.38
C LEU A 68 36.84 -28.52 -19.81
N ILE A 69 37.23 -27.87 -20.91
CA ILE A 69 36.48 -26.73 -21.46
C ILE A 69 35.08 -27.16 -21.92
N LEU A 70 34.95 -28.33 -22.53
CA LEU A 70 33.66 -28.85 -22.97
C LEU A 70 32.74 -29.15 -21.78
N GLU A 71 33.28 -29.73 -20.70
CA GLU A 71 32.55 -29.93 -19.45
C GLU A 71 32.11 -28.60 -18.81
N LEU A 72 33.00 -27.60 -18.80
CA LEU A 72 32.72 -26.27 -18.27
C LEU A 72 31.59 -25.57 -19.04
N GLN A 73 31.58 -25.71 -20.38
CA GLN A 73 30.52 -25.18 -21.24
C GLN A 73 29.17 -25.89 -21.00
N GLN A 74 29.18 -27.21 -20.80
CA GLN A 74 27.97 -27.95 -20.46
C GLN A 74 27.41 -27.55 -19.09
N SER A 75 28.27 -27.34 -18.10
CA SER A 75 27.87 -26.83 -16.79
C SER A 75 27.22 -25.46 -16.91
N LEU A 76 27.83 -24.53 -17.66
CA LEU A 76 27.27 -23.19 -17.88
C LEU A 76 25.89 -23.24 -18.55
N LEU A 77 25.72 -24.10 -19.56
CA LEU A 77 24.44 -24.26 -20.24
C LEU A 77 23.36 -24.84 -19.30
N SER A 78 23.73 -25.81 -18.47
CA SER A 78 22.84 -26.40 -17.47
C SER A 78 22.39 -25.36 -16.44
N ASP A 79 23.31 -24.55 -15.94
CA ASP A 79 23.03 -23.52 -14.93
C ASP A 79 22.09 -22.42 -15.49
N VAL A 80 22.29 -22.01 -16.75
CA VAL A 80 21.38 -21.04 -17.41
C VAL A 80 19.99 -21.64 -17.67
N THR A 81 19.91 -22.92 -18.04
CA THR A 81 18.64 -23.59 -18.37
C THR A 81 17.81 -23.88 -17.11
N GLU A 82 18.44 -24.31 -16.02
CA GLU A 82 17.76 -24.56 -14.75
C GLU A 82 17.22 -23.25 -14.12
N GLU A 83 17.89 -22.12 -14.36
CA GLU A 83 17.40 -20.79 -13.97
C GLU A 83 16.16 -20.35 -14.77
N GLU A 84 16.13 -20.56 -16.08
CA GLU A 84 14.98 -20.22 -16.93
C GLU A 84 13.73 -21.04 -16.54
N ILE A 85 13.93 -22.35 -16.32
CA ILE A 85 12.86 -23.27 -15.91
C ILE A 85 12.33 -22.96 -14.51
N THR A 86 13.19 -22.51 -13.59
CA THR A 86 12.77 -22.15 -12.23
C THR A 86 12.12 -20.76 -12.14
N SER A 87 12.43 -19.85 -13.07
CA SER A 87 11.79 -18.53 -13.17
C SER A 87 10.34 -18.61 -13.70
N GLU A 88 10.04 -19.57 -14.59
CA GLU A 88 8.68 -19.74 -15.14
C GLU A 88 7.71 -20.56 -14.27
N LYS A 89 8.19 -21.47 -13.41
CA LYS A 89 7.33 -22.51 -12.80
C LYS A 89 7.11 -22.51 -11.29
N LYS A 90 7.69 -21.60 -10.49
CA LYS A 90 7.50 -21.66 -9.02
C LYS A 90 7.03 -20.35 -8.38
N PRO A 91 5.99 -20.37 -7.52
CA PRO A 91 5.87 -19.33 -6.51
C PRO A 91 7.08 -19.49 -5.58
N LYS A 92 7.85 -18.40 -5.45
CA LYS A 92 9.13 -18.27 -4.73
C LYS A 92 9.26 -19.20 -3.51
N ALA A 93 9.94 -20.33 -3.70
CA ALA A 93 10.45 -21.16 -2.60
C ALA A 93 11.91 -20.76 -2.30
N ARG A 94 12.06 -20.01 -1.21
CA ARG A 94 13.23 -19.75 -0.36
C ARG A 94 14.61 -20.28 -0.82
N LYS A 95 15.58 -19.36 -0.92
CA LYS A 95 16.93 -19.60 -0.36
C LYS A 95 17.11 -18.71 0.88
N ALA A 96 17.49 -19.37 1.98
CA ALA A 96 17.68 -18.81 3.30
C ALA A 96 19.00 -18.02 3.35
N GLY A 97 18.89 -16.70 3.47
CA GLY A 97 19.99 -15.78 3.74
C GLY A 97 19.44 -14.61 4.53
N ARG A 98 19.34 -14.78 5.86
CA ARG A 98 19.22 -13.77 6.92
C ARG A 98 18.78 -12.34 6.50
N ALA A 99 17.51 -12.16 6.13
CA ALA A 99 16.85 -10.86 6.11
C ALA A 99 15.51 -10.95 6.86
N LYS A 100 15.59 -11.14 8.18
CA LYS A 100 14.42 -11.23 9.09
C LYS A 100 13.67 -9.89 9.25
N SER A 101 13.96 -8.86 8.45
CA SER A 101 13.38 -7.51 8.58
C SER A 101 12.45 -7.08 7.43
N SER A 102 12.41 -7.79 6.30
CA SER A 102 11.67 -7.30 5.12
C SER A 102 10.15 -7.39 5.25
N ALA A 103 9.63 -8.43 5.90
CA ALA A 103 8.18 -8.60 6.07
C ALA A 103 7.58 -7.59 7.07
N TYR A 104 8.27 -7.28 8.17
CA TYR A 104 7.81 -6.28 9.15
C TYR A 104 7.71 -4.87 8.53
N ASN A 105 8.68 -4.50 7.69
CA ASN A 105 8.68 -3.20 6.99
C ASN A 105 7.50 -3.01 6.03
N LEU A 106 6.81 -4.09 5.63
CA LEU A 106 5.73 -4.05 4.64
C LEU A 106 4.36 -4.32 5.27
N VAL A 107 4.31 -5.14 6.31
CA VAL A 107 3.09 -5.43 7.08
C VAL A 107 2.64 -4.21 7.87
N ILE A 108 3.56 -3.45 8.48
CA ILE A 108 3.19 -2.25 9.23
C ILE A 108 2.51 -1.18 8.38
N PRO A 109 3.08 -0.70 7.25
CA PRO A 109 2.42 0.33 6.46
C PRO A 109 1.10 -0.18 5.86
N LEU A 110 0.99 -1.47 5.53
CA LEU A 110 -0.25 -2.08 5.05
C LEU A 110 -1.33 -2.07 6.15
N VAL A 111 -0.99 -2.51 7.36
CA VAL A 111 -1.89 -2.54 8.51
C VAL A 111 -2.28 -1.13 8.92
N LEU A 112 -1.34 -0.18 8.93
CA LEU A 112 -1.61 1.23 9.21
C LEU A 112 -2.51 1.86 8.14
N CYS A 113 -2.28 1.54 6.86
CA CYS A 113 -3.11 1.97 5.75
C CYS A 113 -4.54 1.41 5.83
N LEU A 114 -4.71 0.20 6.36
CA LEU A 114 -6.04 -0.40 6.58
C LEU A 114 -6.71 0.11 7.87
N LEU A 115 -5.92 0.37 8.92
CA LEU A 115 -6.40 0.90 10.20
C LEU A 115 -6.79 2.36 10.12
N MET A 116 -6.13 3.17 9.29
CA MET A 116 -6.41 4.60 9.20
C MET A 116 -7.84 4.90 8.73
N PRO A 117 -8.41 4.25 7.69
CA PRO A 117 -9.82 4.38 7.33
C PRO A 117 -10.75 3.92 8.46
N ALA A 118 -10.43 2.82 9.14
CA ALA A 118 -11.25 2.33 10.25
C ALA A 118 -11.28 3.33 11.41
N ALA A 119 -10.11 3.85 11.79
CA ALA A 119 -9.96 4.89 12.80
C ALA A 119 -10.66 6.19 12.40
N ALA A 120 -10.55 6.60 11.14
CA ALA A 120 -11.26 7.76 10.61
C ALA A 120 -12.78 7.56 10.68
N TYR A 121 -13.27 6.36 10.40
CA TYR A 121 -14.69 6.04 10.47
C TYR A 121 -15.22 6.05 11.90
N THR A 122 -14.46 5.48 12.85
CA THR A 122 -14.82 5.48 14.27
C THR A 122 -14.77 6.89 14.85
N LEU A 123 -13.73 7.67 14.55
CA LEU A 123 -13.64 9.06 15.00
C LEU A 123 -14.72 9.93 14.35
N TYR A 124 -15.08 9.68 13.09
CA TYR A 124 -16.19 10.40 12.46
C TYR A 124 -17.54 10.00 13.05
N GLY A 125 -17.70 8.77 13.55
CA GLY A 125 -18.89 8.37 14.30
C GLY A 125 -19.03 9.13 15.61
N GLU A 126 -17.92 9.30 16.36
CA GLU A 126 -17.95 9.99 17.65
C GLU A 126 -17.88 11.52 17.54
N TRP A 127 -17.10 12.06 16.62
CA TRP A 127 -16.84 13.51 16.49
C TRP A 127 -17.52 14.15 15.27
N GLY A 128 -17.99 13.33 14.33
CA GLY A 128 -18.68 13.81 13.14
C GLY A 128 -20.14 14.12 13.45
N TYR A 129 -20.40 15.36 13.85
CA TYR A 129 -21.74 15.89 14.04
C TYR A 129 -22.48 16.14 12.71
N LYS A 130 -22.79 15.07 11.97
CA LYS A 130 -23.68 15.15 10.80
C LYS A 130 -25.04 15.75 11.16
N ARG A 131 -25.52 15.45 12.38
CA ARG A 131 -26.80 15.92 12.90
C ARG A 131 -26.79 17.41 13.26
N ASP A 132 -25.66 18.01 13.63
CA ASP A 132 -25.59 19.46 13.93
C ASP A 132 -25.61 20.32 12.66
N VAL A 133 -25.15 19.77 11.54
CA VAL A 133 -25.22 20.46 10.24
C VAL A 133 -26.67 20.72 9.84
N GLU A 134 -27.61 19.84 10.20
CA GLU A 134 -29.04 20.05 9.96
C GLU A 134 -29.61 21.17 10.86
N LEU A 135 -29.11 21.30 12.09
CA LEU A 135 -29.49 22.38 13.00
C LEU A 135 -28.97 23.75 12.52
N MET A 136 -27.85 23.79 11.80
CA MET A 136 -27.30 25.03 11.25
C MET A 136 -28.32 25.80 10.40
N GLY A 137 -29.21 25.09 9.68
CA GLY A 137 -30.29 25.72 8.92
C GLY A 137 -31.33 26.41 9.80
N LEU A 138 -31.72 25.77 10.91
CA LEU A 138 -32.66 26.35 11.89
C LEU A 138 -32.03 27.51 12.66
N PHE A 139 -30.74 27.41 13.00
CA PHE A 139 -29.99 28.48 13.64
C PHE A 139 -29.89 29.71 12.74
N GLN A 140 -29.56 29.51 11.46
CA GLN A 140 -29.46 30.60 10.51
C GLN A 140 -30.82 31.27 10.26
N ARG A 141 -31.92 30.50 10.24
CA ARG A 141 -33.28 31.07 10.21
C ARG A 141 -33.59 31.86 11.46
N THR A 142 -33.23 31.36 12.65
CA THR A 142 -33.42 32.09 13.93
C THR A 142 -32.69 33.44 13.93
N VAL A 143 -31.42 33.48 13.51
CA VAL A 143 -30.64 34.74 13.48
C VAL A 143 -31.16 35.72 12.42
N ASN A 144 -31.67 35.22 11.30
CA ASN A 144 -32.20 36.05 10.21
C ASN A 144 -33.66 36.47 10.41
N ASN A 145 -34.38 35.79 11.29
CA ASN A 145 -35.75 36.10 11.64
C ASN A 145 -35.81 37.38 12.48
N ARG A 146 -36.04 38.51 11.83
CA ARG A 146 -36.28 39.81 12.49
C ARG A 146 -37.73 40.20 12.26
N ASP A 147 -38.51 40.24 13.34
CA ASP A 147 -39.91 40.69 13.37
C ASP A 147 -40.89 39.86 12.49
N ASN A 148 -40.67 38.55 12.33
CA ASN A 148 -41.66 37.66 11.73
C ASN A 148 -42.26 36.68 12.76
N PRO A 149 -43.39 37.03 13.40
CA PRO A 149 -44.02 36.22 14.44
C PRO A 149 -44.46 34.82 13.96
N GLN A 150 -44.69 34.66 12.66
CA GLN A 150 -45.12 33.39 12.09
C GLN A 150 -43.93 32.44 11.87
N GLU A 151 -42.77 32.98 11.50
CA GLU A 151 -41.53 32.22 11.42
C GLU A 151 -40.99 31.86 12.80
N SER A 152 -41.14 32.73 13.81
CA SER A 152 -40.78 32.39 15.20
C SER A 152 -41.59 31.20 15.72
N GLN A 153 -42.88 31.12 15.42
CA GLN A 153 -43.72 29.98 15.81
C GLN A 153 -43.29 28.67 15.13
N ASP A 154 -42.95 28.70 13.85
CA ASP A 154 -42.43 27.54 13.11
C ASP A 154 -41.07 27.08 13.66
N LEU A 155 -40.19 28.02 13.99
CA LEU A 155 -38.90 27.75 14.61
C LEU A 155 -39.05 27.16 16.02
N ILE A 156 -39.99 27.66 16.83
CA ILE A 156 -40.30 27.10 18.15
C ILE A 156 -40.72 25.64 18.05
N VAL A 157 -41.61 25.29 17.11
CA VAL A 157 -42.08 23.92 16.93
C VAL A 157 -40.93 23.01 16.48
N SER A 158 -40.18 23.43 15.45
CA SER A 158 -39.09 22.62 14.89
C SER A 158 -37.89 22.46 15.84
N LEU A 159 -37.47 23.52 16.55
CA LEU A 159 -36.44 23.42 17.60
C LEU A 159 -36.94 22.61 18.80
N GLY A 160 -38.23 22.71 19.14
CA GLY A 160 -38.85 21.89 20.19
C GLY A 160 -38.82 20.39 19.88
N GLU A 161 -39.12 20.00 18.63
CA GLU A 161 -39.00 18.60 18.19
C GLU A 161 -37.55 18.10 18.25
N VAL A 162 -36.58 18.95 17.90
CA VAL A 162 -35.15 18.60 17.96
C VAL A 162 -34.68 18.36 19.40
N VAL A 163 -35.07 19.26 20.31
CA VAL A 163 -34.77 19.14 21.75
C VAL A 163 -35.46 17.91 22.36
N GLN A 164 -36.70 17.64 21.97
CA GLN A 164 -37.43 16.47 22.47
C GLN A 164 -36.84 15.15 21.96
N ALA A 165 -36.28 15.14 20.75
CA ALA A 165 -35.61 13.98 20.18
C ALA A 165 -34.20 13.76 20.74
N ASP A 166 -33.51 14.83 21.15
CA ASP A 166 -32.13 14.79 21.63
C ASP A 166 -31.85 15.94 22.63
N ASP A 167 -32.00 15.62 23.92
CA ASP A 167 -31.89 16.57 25.03
C ASP A 167 -30.43 16.98 25.33
N ASP A 168 -29.44 16.23 24.84
CA ASP A 168 -28.01 16.49 25.08
C ASP A 168 -27.46 17.59 24.14
N ARG A 169 -28.32 18.46 23.63
CA ARG A 169 -27.97 19.54 22.68
C ARG A 169 -28.19 20.92 23.28
N PRO A 170 -27.19 21.48 23.99
CA PRO A 170 -27.31 22.79 24.65
C PRO A 170 -27.69 23.93 23.69
N TRP A 171 -27.22 23.87 22.44
CA TRP A 171 -27.51 24.89 21.43
C TRP A 171 -28.97 24.88 21.00
N ALA A 172 -29.60 23.71 20.87
CA ALA A 172 -31.01 23.61 20.48
C ALA A 172 -31.92 24.27 21.54
N TRP A 173 -31.62 24.07 22.82
CA TRP A 173 -32.27 24.75 23.93
C TRP A 173 -32.08 26.27 23.90
N TYR A 174 -30.86 26.74 23.63
CA TYR A 174 -30.55 28.16 23.54
C TYR A 174 -31.39 28.86 22.46
N PHE A 175 -31.39 28.33 21.23
CA PHE A 175 -32.12 28.95 20.12
C PHE A 175 -33.64 28.78 20.24
N LEU A 176 -34.12 27.72 20.90
CA LEU A 176 -35.52 27.60 21.27
C LEU A 176 -35.93 28.76 22.19
N ALA A 177 -35.16 29.02 23.24
CA ALA A 177 -35.41 30.12 24.17
C ALA A 177 -35.34 31.49 23.49
N GLU A 178 -34.38 31.70 22.57
CA GLU A 178 -34.24 32.96 21.83
C GLU A 178 -35.48 33.27 20.97
N ASN A 179 -36.12 32.28 20.36
CA ASN A 179 -37.35 32.51 19.57
C ASN A 179 -38.59 32.80 20.44
N PHE A 180 -38.53 32.56 21.76
CA PHE A 180 -39.59 32.90 22.71
C PHE A 180 -39.44 34.30 23.34
N ALA A 181 -38.26 34.91 23.22
CA ALA A 181 -37.95 36.24 23.79
C ALA A 181 -38.57 37.37 22.95
#